data_AF-H3NCB9-F1
#
_entry.id   AF-H3NCB9-F1
#
_cell.length_a   1.000
_cell.length_b   1.000
_cell.length_c   1.000
_cell.angle_alpha   90.00
_cell.angle_beta   90.00
_cell.angle_gamma   90.00
#
_symmetry.space_group_name_H-M   'P 1'
#
loop_
_entity.id
_entity.type
_entity.pdbx_description
1 polymer ?
#
loop_
_entity_poly.entity_id
_entity_poly.type
_entity_poly.pdbx_seq_one_letter_code
_entity_poly.pdbx_strand_id
1 'polypeptide(L)'
;MTNIGSCKITLGKYTIEYTDYLTCFLDLDKQMAIFTPQNYDDLNLIMQLTEDTLMIQPESNIKIHYTGPYSYFLDVNYDPRRDKAVWE
;
A
#
# COMPACT_ATOMS: atom_id res chain seq x y z
N MET A 1 -0.01 -21.40 7.51
CA MET A 1 0.74 -20.24 7.01
C MET A 1 0.00 -19.78 5.77
N THR A 2 -0.73 -18.69 5.87
CA THR A 2 -1.42 -18.12 4.70
C THR A 2 -0.34 -17.50 3.83
N ASN A 3 -0.10 -18.07 2.65
CA ASN A 3 0.78 -17.50 1.66
C ASN A 3 0.03 -16.30 1.07
N ILE A 4 0.13 -15.14 1.73
CA ILE A 4 -0.45 -13.90 1.21
C ILE A 4 0.40 -13.55 0.00
N GLY A 5 -0.22 -13.45 -1.19
CA GLY A 5 0.49 -13.03 -2.38
C GLY A 5 1.08 -11.65 -2.12
N SER A 6 2.38 -11.47 -2.37
CA SER A 6 3.03 -10.17 -2.26
C SER A 6 3.38 -9.65 -3.64
N CYS A 7 2.95 -8.44 -3.94
CA CYS A 7 3.35 -7.68 -5.12
C CYS A 7 4.50 -6.73 -4.75
N LYS A 8 5.25 -6.27 -5.76
CA LYS A 8 6.44 -5.43 -5.58
C LYS A 8 6.54 -4.39 -6.68
N ILE A 9 6.82 -3.15 -6.31
CA ILE A 9 7.16 -2.07 -7.25
C ILE A 9 8.44 -1.36 -6.82
N THR A 10 8.96 -0.54 -7.72
CA THR A 10 10.09 0.35 -7.47
C THR A 10 9.72 1.77 -7.88
N LEU A 11 9.96 2.74 -6.98
CA LEU A 11 9.74 4.16 -7.21
C LEU A 11 11.03 4.92 -6.88
N GLY A 12 11.77 5.33 -7.91
CA GLY A 12 13.15 5.81 -7.76
C GLY A 12 14.04 4.74 -7.12
N LYS A 13 14.65 5.06 -5.97
CA LYS A 13 15.45 4.11 -5.17
C LYS A 13 14.63 3.29 -4.17
N TYR A 14 13.34 3.58 -4.04
CA TYR A 14 12.49 2.96 -3.03
C TYR A 14 11.84 1.69 -3.56
N THR A 15 11.93 0.63 -2.78
CA THR A 15 11.25 -0.64 -3.02
C THR A 15 10.02 -0.71 -2.13
N ILE A 16 8.85 -0.93 -2.73
CA ILE A 16 7.60 -1.08 -1.99
C ILE A 16 7.00 -2.45 -2.31
N GLU A 17 6.90 -3.29 -1.29
CA GLU A 17 6.19 -4.57 -1.33
C GLU A 17 4.83 -4.40 -0.69
N TYR A 18 3.81 -5.11 -1.17
CA TYR A 18 2.45 -4.97 -0.68
C TYR A 18 1.63 -6.24 -0.85
N THR A 19 0.66 -6.46 0.03
CA THR A 19 -0.26 -7.60 -0.03
C THR A 19 -1.20 -7.52 -1.23
N ASP A 20 -1.66 -8.67 -1.71
CA ASP A 20 -2.71 -8.80 -2.73
C ASP A 20 -4.05 -8.12 -2.40
N TYR A 21 -4.31 -7.75 -1.15
CA TYR A 21 -5.45 -6.92 -0.74
C TYR A 21 -5.37 -5.45 -1.18
N LEU A 22 -4.22 -5.02 -1.72
CA LEU A 22 -4.00 -3.67 -2.23
C LEU A 22 -3.86 -3.70 -3.76
N THR A 23 -4.58 -2.81 -4.42
CA THR A 23 -4.37 -2.48 -5.82
C THR A 23 -3.39 -1.32 -5.91
N CYS A 24 -2.38 -1.42 -6.79
CA CYS A 24 -1.41 -0.35 -7.00
C CYS A 24 -1.61 0.28 -8.38
N PHE A 25 -1.72 1.60 -8.43
CA PHE A 25 -1.65 2.41 -9.63
C PHE A 25 -0.33 3.18 -9.65
N LEU A 26 0.51 2.90 -10.65
CA LEU A 26 1.82 3.54 -10.78
C LEU A 26 1.78 4.56 -11.92
N ASP A 27 2.04 5.83 -11.59
CA ASP A 27 2.21 6.94 -12.52
C ASP A 27 3.70 7.33 -12.54
N LEU A 28 4.42 6.84 -13.56
CA LEU A 28 5.84 7.10 -13.71
C LEU A 28 6.15 8.55 -14.13
N ASP A 29 5.24 9.22 -14.84
CA ASP A 29 5.44 10.60 -15.27
C ASP A 29 5.41 11.54 -14.06
N LYS A 30 4.51 11.27 -13.11
CA LYS A 30 4.42 12.01 -11.85
C LYS A 30 5.29 11.43 -10.72
N GLN A 31 6.01 10.35 -10.99
CA GLN A 31 6.77 9.56 -10.00
C GLN A 31 5.94 9.28 -8.75
N MET A 32 4.78 8.67 -8.93
CA MET A 32 3.77 8.47 -7.90
C MET A 32 3.20 7.04 -7.95
N ALA A 33 2.99 6.45 -6.78
CA ALA A 33 2.26 5.20 -6.60
C ALA A 33 1.06 5.44 -5.68
N ILE A 34 -0.11 4.95 -6.09
CA ILE A 34 -1.35 5.03 -5.32
C ILE A 34 -1.77 3.60 -4.96
N PHE A 35 -1.97 3.34 -3.68
CA PHE A 35 -2.41 2.04 -3.16
C PHE A 35 -3.82 2.14 -2.61
N THR A 36 -4.72 1.31 -3.16
CA THR A 36 -6.15 1.29 -2.82
C THR A 36 -6.51 -0.10 -2.27
N PRO A 37 -7.07 -0.21 -1.06
CA PRO A 37 -7.60 -1.47 -0.54
C PRO A 37 -8.79 -1.93 -1.38
N GLN A 38 -8.88 -3.23 -1.70
CA GLN A 38 -9.97 -3.77 -2.51
C GLN A 38 -11.37 -3.63 -1.87
N ASN A 39 -11.44 -3.50 -0.55
CA ASN A 39 -12.70 -3.44 0.20
C ASN A 39 -13.05 -2.03 0.72
N TYR A 40 -12.26 -1.00 0.37
CA TYR A 40 -12.46 0.38 0.81
C TYR A 40 -12.34 1.34 -0.37
N ASP A 41 -13.48 1.69 -0.99
CA ASP A 41 -13.53 2.41 -2.27
C ASP A 41 -12.92 3.83 -2.27
N ASP A 42 -12.68 4.44 -1.10
CA ASP A 42 -12.29 5.86 -1.00
C ASP A 42 -11.01 6.13 -0.20
N LEU A 43 -10.23 5.11 0.15
CA LEU A 43 -9.03 5.28 0.99
C LEU A 43 -7.77 4.91 0.21
N ASN A 44 -6.98 5.93 -0.12
CA ASN A 44 -5.80 5.78 -0.98
C ASN A 44 -4.54 6.21 -0.24
N LEU A 45 -3.59 5.29 -0.07
CA LEU A 45 -2.23 5.67 0.32
C LEU A 45 -1.49 6.17 -0.92
N ILE A 46 -1.05 7.42 -0.88
CA ILE A 46 -0.25 8.02 -1.96
C ILE A 46 1.21 8.06 -1.53
N MET A 47 2.07 7.49 -2.35
CA MET A 47 3.53 7.57 -2.23
C MET A 47 4.07 8.30 -3.45
N GLN A 48 4.75 9.42 -3.24
CA GLN A 48 5.27 10.26 -4.32
C GLN A 48 6.75 10.55 -4.11
N LEU A 49 7.54 10.44 -5.17
CA LEU A 49 8.95 10.83 -5.16
C LEU A 49 9.06 12.31 -5.53
N THR A 50 9.51 13.14 -4.59
CA THR A 50 9.80 14.56 -4.80
C THR A 50 11.26 14.81 -4.43
N GLU A 51 12.06 15.32 -5.37
CA GLU A 51 13.49 15.63 -5.13
C GLU A 51 14.25 14.46 -4.44
N ASP A 52 14.12 13.25 -5.00
CA ASP A 52 14.70 11.99 -4.48
C ASP A 52 14.24 11.55 -3.07
N THR A 53 13.25 12.23 -2.51
CA THR A 53 12.66 11.93 -1.21
C THR A 53 11.28 11.33 -1.40
N LEU A 54 11.01 10.22 -0.73
CA LEU A 54 9.69 9.60 -0.76
C LEU A 54 8.77 10.31 0.24
N MET A 55 7.79 11.01 -0.30
CA MET A 55 6.68 11.58 0.44
C MET A 55 5.58 10.52 0.54
N ILE A 56 5.12 10.26 1.76
CA ILE A 56 4.07 9.29 2.02
C ILE A 56 2.91 10.04 2.66
N GLN A 57 1.72 9.96 2.05
CA GLN A 57 0.47 10.48 2.60
C GLN A 57 -0.29 9.31 3.22
N PRO A 58 -0.12 9.06 4.53
CA PRO A 58 -0.61 7.85 5.17
C PRO A 58 -2.13 7.85 5.28
N GLU A 59 -2.73 6.67 5.15
CA GLU A 59 -4.15 6.43 5.38
C GLU A 59 -4.39 5.47 6.53
N SER A 60 -5.47 5.70 7.29
CA SER A 60 -5.75 4.97 8.54
C SER A 60 -5.89 3.45 8.38
N ASN A 61 -6.23 2.99 7.17
CA ASN A 61 -6.51 1.59 6.88
C ASN A 61 -5.34 0.87 6.18
N ILE A 62 -4.21 1.53 5.94
CA ILE A 62 -3.02 0.92 5.35
C ILE A 62 -1.87 1.03 6.36
N LYS A 63 -1.36 -0.13 6.77
CA LYS A 63 -0.16 -0.26 7.59
C LYS A 63 1.08 -0.14 6.71
N ILE A 64 2.00 0.70 7.14
CA ILE A 64 3.29 0.89 6.48
C ILE A 64 4.37 0.32 7.42
N HIS A 65 5.05 -0.73 6.97
CA HIS A 65 6.16 -1.35 7.69
C HIS A 65 7.48 -0.93 7.05
N TYR A 66 8.37 -0.34 7.83
CA TYR A 66 9.74 -0.11 7.38
C TYR A 66 10.54 -1.41 7.47
N THR A 67 11.01 -1.92 6.34
CA THR A 67 11.72 -3.21 6.25
C THR A 67 13.22 -3.06 6.02
N GLY A 68 13.69 -1.86 5.70
CA GLY A 68 15.10 -1.55 5.54
C GLY A 68 15.33 -0.22 4.81
N PRO A 69 16.59 0.12 4.54
CA PRO A 69 16.92 1.33 3.77
C PRO A 69 16.15 1.34 2.45
N TYR A 70 15.37 2.39 2.24
CA TYR A 70 14.52 2.58 1.06
C TYR A 70 13.52 1.43 0.80
N SER A 71 13.19 0.63 1.81
CA SER A 71 12.34 -0.55 1.66
C SER A 71 11.15 -0.50 2.60
N TYR A 72 9.96 -0.67 2.03
CA TYR A 72 8.69 -0.66 2.75
C TYR A 72 7.86 -1.89 2.39
N PHE A 73 7.08 -2.37 3.37
CA PHE A 73 6.03 -3.35 3.16
C PHE A 73 4.68 -2.76 3.57
N LEU A 74 3.67 -2.88 2.70
CA LEU A 74 2.33 -2.36 2.90
C LEU A 74 1.34 -3.49 3.11
N ASP A 75 0.48 -3.30 4.11
CA ASP A 75 -0.60 -4.22 4.43
C ASP A 75 -1.86 -3.43 4.77
N VAL A 76 -3.03 -4.05 4.71
CA VAL A 76 -4.28 -3.43 5.14
C VAL A 76 -4.50 -3.67 6.64
N ASN A 77 -5.17 -2.74 7.32
CA ASN A 77 -5.79 -3.02 8.61
C ASN A 77 -7.00 -3.94 8.39
N TYR A 78 -6.73 -5.22 8.10
CA TYR A 78 -7.77 -6.22 7.97
C TYR A 78 -8.40 -6.50 9.32
N ASP A 79 -9.66 -6.07 9.50
CA ASP A 79 -10.51 -6.54 10.58
C ASP A 79 -11.47 -7.61 10.04
N PRO A 80 -11.19 -8.92 10.23
CA PRO A 80 -12.07 -10.00 9.78
C PRO A 80 -13.48 -9.95 10.37
N ARG A 81 -13.73 -9.13 11.40
CA ARG A 81 -15.07 -8.97 12.00
C ARG A 81 -15.95 -8.02 11.19
N ARG A 82 -15.35 -7.08 10.43
CA ARG A 82 -16.10 -6.15 9.58
C ARG A 82 -16.69 -6.83 8.35
N ASP A 83 -16.01 -7.82 7.76
CA ASP A 83 -16.56 -8.64 6.68
C ASP A 83 -17.74 -9.52 7.14
N LYS A 84 -17.76 -9.94 8.42
CA LYS A 84 -18.87 -10.71 8.98
C LYS A 84 -20.11 -9.87 9.26
N ALA A 85 -19.95 -8.57 9.54
CA ALA A 85 -21.04 -7.68 9.89
C ALA A 85 -21.91 -7.25 8.68
N VAL A 86 -21.52 -7.60 7.45
CA VAL A 86 -22.31 -7.32 6.23
C VAL A 86 -23.36 -8.42 5.97
N TRP A 87 -23.33 -9.53 6.72
CA TRP A 87 -24.20 -10.69 6.51
C TRP A 87 -25.07 -11.08 7.73
N GLU A 88 -25.25 -10.18 8.71
CA GLU A 88 -26.20 -10.37 9.83
C GLU A 88 -27.36 -9.38 9.76
#